data_AF-A0A2E1HA51-F1
#
_entry.id   AF-A0A2E1HA51-F1
#
_cell.length_a   1.000
_cell.length_b   1.000
_cell.length_c   1.000
_cell.angle_alpha   90.00
_cell.angle_beta   90.00
_cell.angle_gamma   90.00
#
_symmetry.space_group_name_H-M   'P 1'
#
loop_
_entity.id
_entity.type
_entity.pdbx_description
1 polymer ?
#
loop_
_entity_poly.entity_id
_entity_poly.type
_entity_poly.pdbx_seq_one_letter_code
_entity_poly.pdbx_strand_id
1 'polypeptide(L)'
;DQGSQFTSPRFTAVLTGAGVKVSMDGRGRWMDNVFIERLWRSLKYECIYLHAFETGSETRAGISKWMAYYNTERPHSTHGGETPAEVYEGVSTIKMAA
;
A
#
# COMPACT_ATOMS: atom_id res chain seq x y z
N ASP A 1 13.23 -0.09 5.13
CA ASP A 1 14.23 0.27 4.13
C ASP A 1 15.23 1.25 4.75
N GLN A 2 16.49 1.22 4.31
CA GLN A 2 17.57 2.10 4.77
C GLN A 2 18.07 3.05 3.67
N GLY A 3 17.30 3.22 2.58
CA GLY A 3 17.59 4.18 1.53
C GLY A 3 17.86 5.61 2.04
N SER A 4 18.70 6.36 1.32
CA SER A 4 19.15 7.70 1.71
C SER A 4 18.01 8.70 1.91
N GLN A 5 16.89 8.52 1.20
CA GLN A 5 15.70 9.36 1.37
C GLN A 5 15.07 9.18 2.75
N PHE A 6 14.90 7.92 3.19
CA PHE A 6 14.26 7.58 4.47
C PHE A 6 15.19 7.80 5.67
N THR A 7 16.50 7.78 5.47
CA THR A 7 17.50 8.04 6.51
C THR A 7 17.93 9.51 6.58
N SER A 8 17.47 10.36 5.65
CA SER A 8 17.83 11.77 5.64
C SER A 8 17.26 12.52 6.87
N PRO A 9 18.01 13.47 7.46
CA PRO A 9 17.51 14.30 8.57
C PRO A 9 16.25 15.09 8.20
N ARG A 10 16.15 15.53 6.94
CA ARG A 10 14.98 16.28 6.46
C ARG A 10 13.71 15.43 6.51
N PHE A 11 13.80 14.14 6.22
CA PHE A 11 12.65 13.24 6.29
C PHE A 11 12.33 12.85 7.75
N THR A 12 13.34 12.44 8.52
CA THR A 12 13.13 11.98 9.90
C THR A 12 12.65 13.09 10.83
N ALA A 13 13.10 14.33 10.64
CA ALA A 13 12.63 15.47 11.43
C ALA A 13 11.13 15.75 11.29
N VAL A 14 10.55 15.55 10.10
CA VAL A 14 9.10 15.71 9.89
C VAL A 14 8.34 14.64 10.67
N LEU A 15 8.82 13.39 10.64
CA LEU A 15 8.19 12.28 11.34
C LEU A 15 8.28 12.44 12.86
N THR A 16 9.46 12.76 13.39
CA THR A 16 9.65 12.96 14.83
C THR A 16 8.89 14.19 15.33
N GLY A 17 8.85 15.27 14.55
CA GLY A 17 8.02 16.45 14.85
C GLY A 17 6.53 16.15 14.92
N ALA A 18 6.05 15.16 14.16
CA ALA A 18 4.67 14.66 14.22
C ALA A 18 4.45 13.56 15.29
N GLY A 19 5.46 13.24 16.11
CA GLY A 19 5.37 12.18 17.12
C GLY A 19 5.38 10.75 16.54
N VAL A 20 5.71 10.58 15.26
CA VAL A 20 5.76 9.28 14.59
C VAL A 20 7.05 8.55 14.97
N LYS A 21 6.90 7.33 15.51
CA LYS A 21 8.04 6.45 15.79
C LYS A 21 8.62 5.92 14.48
N VAL A 22 9.83 6.35 14.16
CA VAL A 22 10.58 5.84 13.01
C VAL A 22 11.13 4.45 13.33
N SER A 23 10.76 3.47 12.52
CA SER A 23 11.29 2.10 12.60
C SER A 23 11.85 1.73 11.23
N MET A 24 13.15 1.46 11.18
CA MET A 24 13.81 0.95 9.97
C MET A 24 13.93 -0.56 10.05
N ASP A 25 13.82 -1.24 8.91
CA ASP A 25 14.08 -2.67 8.84
C ASP A 25 15.55 -2.98 9.18
N GLY A 26 15.76 -4.15 9.75
CA GLY A 26 17.11 -4.67 9.91
C GLY A 26 17.70 -5.00 8.54
N ARG A 27 19.01 -4.84 8.37
CA ARG A 27 19.70 -5.30 7.15
C ARG A 27 19.42 -6.80 6.95
N GLY A 28 18.88 -7.16 5.78
CA GLY A 28 18.52 -8.55 5.43
C GLY A 28 17.13 -9.01 5.91
N ARG A 29 16.31 -8.15 6.51
CA ARG A 29 14.95 -8.48 6.96
C ARG A 29 13.88 -8.25 5.88
N TRP A 30 13.95 -9.01 4.79
CA TRP A 30 13.00 -8.92 3.67
C TRP A 30 11.54 -9.14 4.08
N MET A 31 11.28 -9.94 5.12
CA MET A 31 9.92 -10.22 5.62
C MET A 31 9.14 -8.97 6.01
N ASP A 32 9.83 -7.94 6.51
CA ASP A 32 9.18 -6.69 6.94
C ASP A 32 8.61 -5.91 5.74
N ASN A 33 9.09 -6.17 4.51
CA ASN A 33 8.66 -5.51 3.27
C ASN A 33 7.69 -6.35 2.42
N VAL A 34 7.39 -7.60 2.78
CA VAL A 34 6.58 -8.52 1.96
C VAL A 34 5.18 -7.98 1.65
N PHE A 35 4.55 -7.31 2.62
CA PHE A 35 3.21 -6.76 2.44
C PHE A 35 3.18 -5.65 1.39
N ILE A 36 4.12 -4.71 1.48
CA ILE A 36 4.20 -3.59 0.54
C ILE A 36 4.66 -4.05 -0.84
N GLU A 37 5.58 -5.02 -0.92
CA GLU A 37 6.01 -5.62 -2.19
C GLU A 37 4.85 -6.33 -2.90
N ARG A 38 3.97 -7.01 -2.16
CA ARG A 38 2.77 -7.64 -2.73
C ARG A 38 1.83 -6.60 -3.33
N LEU A 39 1.60 -5.47 -2.65
CA LEU A 39 0.83 -4.35 -3.18
C LEU A 39 1.44 -3.83 -4.49
N TRP A 40 2.75 -3.54 -4.48
CA TRP A 40 3.44 -3.00 -5.66
C TRP A 40 3.43 -3.96 -6.84
N ARG A 41 3.56 -5.26 -6.59
CA ARG A 41 3.44 -6.27 -7.65
C ARG A 41 2.04 -6.21 -8.28
N SER A 42 0.98 -6.23 -7.46
CA SER A 42 -0.39 -6.14 -7.98
C SER A 42 -0.61 -4.84 -8.78
N LEU A 43 -0.21 -3.67 -8.26
CA LEU A 43 -0.35 -2.40 -8.99
C LEU A 43 0.35 -2.45 -10.36
N LYS A 44 1.58 -2.97 -10.40
CA LYS A 44 2.35 -3.01 -11.64
C LYS A 44 1.70 -3.88 -12.69
N TYR A 45 1.31 -5.11 -12.32
CA TYR A 45 0.73 -6.06 -13.26
C TYR A 45 -0.72 -5.75 -13.65
N GLU A 46 -1.49 -5.17 -12.74
CA GLU A 46 -2.92 -4.95 -12.93
C GLU A 46 -3.25 -3.53 -13.42
N CYS A 47 -2.30 -2.58 -13.33
CA CYS A 47 -2.47 -1.21 -13.82
C CYS A 47 -1.30 -0.78 -14.72
N ILE A 48 -0.09 -0.64 -14.17
CA ILE A 48 1.00 0.07 -14.87
C ILE A 48 1.39 -0.60 -16.18
N TYR A 49 1.51 -1.93 -16.21
CA TYR A 49 1.94 -2.66 -17.41
C TYR A 49 0.85 -2.82 -18.45
N LEU A 50 -0.42 -2.56 -18.10
CA LEU A 50 -1.56 -2.67 -19.01
C LEU A 50 -1.90 -1.35 -19.70
N HIS A 51 -1.33 -0.24 -19.23
CA HIS A 51 -1.67 1.10 -19.72
C HIS A 51 -0.44 1.80 -20.28
N ALA A 52 -0.58 2.40 -21.46
CA ALA A 52 0.41 3.27 -22.05
C ALA A 52 0.12 4.73 -21.67
N PHE A 53 0.33 5.08 -20.39
CA PHE A 53 0.10 6.45 -19.93
C PHE A 53 1.06 7.42 -20.62
N GLU A 54 0.52 8.47 -21.24
CA GLU A 54 1.30 9.46 -21.98
C GLU A 54 1.80 10.60 -21.08
N THR A 55 1.08 10.86 -19.99
CA THR A 55 1.37 11.98 -19.08
C THR A 55 1.38 11.56 -17.62
N GLY A 56 2.16 12.26 -16.80
CA GLY A 56 2.16 12.02 -15.35
C GLY A 56 0.80 12.27 -14.68
N SER A 57 -0.02 13.16 -15.23
CA SER A 57 -1.41 13.37 -14.79
C SER A 57 -2.29 12.14 -15.03
N GLU A 58 -2.14 11.52 -16.20
CA GLU A 58 -2.86 10.31 -16.56
C GLU A 58 -2.41 9.13 -15.68
N THR A 59 -1.09 8.96 -15.51
CA THR A 59 -0.53 7.95 -14.60
C THR A 59 -1.06 8.13 -13.18
N ARG A 60 -1.11 9.37 -12.69
CA ARG A 60 -1.66 9.67 -11.36
C ARG A 60 -3.13 9.27 -11.27
N ALA A 61 -3.95 9.65 -12.25
CA ALA A 61 -5.37 9.29 -12.27
C ALA A 61 -5.58 7.77 -12.32
N GLY A 62 -4.81 7.06 -13.16
CA GLY A 62 -4.84 5.60 -13.26
C GLY A 62 -4.47 4.91 -11.95
N ILE A 63 -3.36 5.33 -11.31
CA ILE A 63 -2.94 4.80 -10.01
C ILE A 63 -3.99 5.11 -8.94
N SER A 64 -4.53 6.33 -8.88
CA SER A 64 -5.56 6.70 -7.91
C SER A 64 -6.82 5.85 -8.06
N LYS A 65 -7.27 5.62 -9.30
CA LYS A 65 -8.42 4.74 -9.57
C LYS A 65 -8.14 3.31 -9.14
N TRP A 66 -6.95 2.78 -9.46
CA TRP A 66 -6.57 1.42 -9.07
C TRP A 66 -6.45 1.27 -7.54
N MET A 67 -5.89 2.27 -6.85
CA MET A 67 -5.78 2.26 -5.39
C MET A 67 -7.14 2.32 -4.70
N ALA A 68 -8.11 3.07 -5.25
CA ALA A 68 -9.48 3.06 -4.75
C ALA A 68 -10.07 1.64 -4.85
N TYR A 69 -10.05 1.05 -6.04
CA TYR A 69 -10.51 -0.33 -6.26
C TYR A 69 -9.83 -1.34 -5.32
N TYR A 70 -8.50 -1.29 -5.19
CA TYR A 70 -7.74 -2.21 -4.33
C TYR A 70 -8.19 -2.13 -2.87
N ASN A 71 -8.44 -0.92 -2.36
CA ASN A 71 -8.78 -0.73 -0.96
C ASN A 71 -10.26 -0.96 -0.64
N THR A 72 -11.17 -0.62 -1.55
CA THR A 72 -12.61 -0.55 -1.24
C THR A 72 -13.47 -1.59 -1.95
N GLU A 73 -12.95 -2.27 -2.97
CA GLU A 73 -13.74 -3.20 -3.79
C GLU A 73 -13.11 -4.60 -3.89
N ARG A 74 -11.78 -4.71 -3.81
CA ARG A 74 -11.08 -5.98 -3.98
C ARG A 74 -11.12 -6.84 -2.71
N PRO A 75 -11.79 -8.00 -2.70
CA PRO A 75 -11.79 -8.90 -1.55
C PRO A 75 -10.42 -9.60 -1.42
N HIS A 76 -9.93 -9.74 -0.19
CA HIS A 76 -8.64 -10.37 0.09
C HIS A 76 -8.85 -11.64 0.91
N SER A 77 -8.30 -12.77 0.44
CA SER A 77 -8.40 -14.05 1.16
C SER A 77 -7.75 -14.02 2.55
N THR A 78 -6.67 -13.25 2.71
CA THR A 78 -6.03 -13.01 4.02
C THR A 78 -6.95 -12.26 5.00
N HIS A 79 -8.00 -11.60 4.51
CA HIS A 79 -9.00 -10.87 5.28
C HIS A 79 -10.35 -11.59 5.27
N GLY A 80 -10.41 -12.90 5.02
CA GLY A 80 -11.68 -13.63 4.99
C GLY A 80 -12.64 -13.20 3.88
N GLY A 81 -12.14 -12.54 2.82
CA GLY A 81 -12.95 -12.00 1.73
C GLY A 81 -13.42 -10.57 1.94
N GLU A 82 -12.97 -9.90 3.00
CA GLU A 82 -13.13 -8.46 3.20
C GLU A 82 -12.06 -7.66 2.42
N THR A 83 -12.37 -6.41 2.17
CA THR A 83 -11.49 -5.42 1.54
C THR A 83 -10.56 -4.79 2.59
N PRO A 84 -9.41 -4.23 2.18
CA PRO A 84 -8.53 -3.52 3.11
C PRO A 84 -9.21 -2.39 3.90
N ALA A 85 -10.14 -1.65 3.27
CA ALA A 85 -10.90 -0.59 3.93
C ALA A 85 -11.86 -1.14 4.98
N GLU A 86 -12.58 -2.22 4.72
CA GLU A 86 -13.47 -2.87 5.70
C GLU A 86 -12.71 -3.31 6.95
N VAL A 87 -11.53 -3.94 6.76
CA VAL A 87 -10.66 -4.35 7.88
C VAL A 87 -10.12 -3.15 8.65
N TYR A 88 -9.72 -2.08 7.94
CA TYR A 88 -9.18 -0.87 8.57
C TYR A 88 -10.22 -0.12 9.42
N GLU A 89 -11.44 0.02 8.90
CA GLU A 89 -12.56 0.69 9.59
C GLU A 89 -13.16 -0.19 10.72
N GLY A 90 -12.74 -1.45 10.84
CA GLY A 90 -13.26 -2.40 11.82
C GLY A 90 -14.69 -2.85 11.53
N VAL A 91 -15.15 -2.70 10.29
CA VAL A 91 -16.48 -3.16 9.85
C VAL A 91 -16.37 -4.64 9.52
N SER A 92 -16.48 -5.50 10.54
CA SER A 92 -16.57 -6.94 10.33
C SER A 92 -17.93 -7.26 9.71
N THR A 93 -18.01 -7.41 8.40
CA THR A 93 -19.23 -7.89 7.77
C THR A 93 -19.20 -9.41 7.89
N ILE A 94 -19.90 -9.95 8.90
CA ILE A 94 -20.16 -11.38 8.99
C ILE A 94 -20.97 -11.76 7.74
N LYS A 95 -20.31 -12.18 6.67
CA LYS A 95 -20.96 -12.80 5.52
C LYS A 95 -21.35 -14.21 5.95
N MET A 96 -22.58 -14.35 6.45
CA MET A 96 -23.25 -15.64 6.53
C MET A 96 -23.27 -16.25 5.13
N ALA A 97 -22.58 -17.38 4.97
CA ALA A 97 -22.67 -18.20 3.76
C ALA A 97 -24.13 -18.69 3.60
N ALA A 98 -24.68 -18.53 2.40
CA ALA A 98 -25.92 -19.17 1.97
C ALA A 98 -25.62 -20.53 1.33
#